data_AF-A0A6A5HIX7-F1
#
_entry.id   AF-A0A6A5HIX7-F1
#
_cell.length_a   1.000
_cell.length_b   1.000
_cell.length_c   1.000
_cell.angle_alpha   90.00
_cell.angle_beta   90.00
_cell.angle_gamma   90.00
#
_symmetry.space_group_name_H-M   'P 1'
#
loop_
_entity.id
_entity.type
_entity.pdbx_description
1 polymer ?
#
loop_
_entity_poly.entity_id
_entity_poly.type
_entity_poly.pdbx_seq_one_letter_code
_entity_poly.pdbx_strand_id
1 'polypeptide(L)'
;MPLALYCRECALNFESLPEKEKHNEDVHYGFAQPYPEISEKEFELMSSWNTHKLVHHCPVCFRHFRVINHLIEHLTTSHPIRCLNNPLAQTSKEVVENYWKLLDHVLPGERANSMRLWKADTVSKKCPYCPTYNPALRLTYNHIRCYHHRRGNNIPLPAYEKYLRWKDHVENLYPGQLKKMDEEFIYGHGILDQPQEEDFDAIFLESFPF
;
A
#
# COMPACT_ATOMS: atom_id res chain seq x y z
N MET A 1 27.63 8.01 12.39
CA MET A 1 27.25 9.12 11.48
C MET A 1 25.78 9.39 11.69
N PRO A 2 25.34 10.64 11.87
CA PRO A 2 23.95 10.95 12.15
C PRO A 2 23.02 10.61 10.97
N LEU A 3 21.86 10.01 11.25
CA LEU A 3 20.80 9.71 10.28
C LEU A 3 20.32 10.98 9.57
N ALA A 4 20.31 12.11 10.27
CA ALA A 4 19.97 13.42 9.70
C ALA A 4 20.92 13.83 8.56
N LEU A 5 22.17 13.39 8.58
CA LEU A 5 23.20 13.69 7.58
C LEU A 5 23.34 12.62 6.50
N TYR A 6 22.56 11.54 6.58
CA TYR A 6 22.55 10.48 5.58
C TYR A 6 21.51 10.75 4.49
N CYS A 7 21.94 10.72 3.23
CA CYS A 7 21.06 10.73 2.07
C CYS A 7 20.66 9.29 1.73
N ARG A 8 19.38 8.97 1.93
CA ARG A 8 18.79 7.64 1.66
C ARG A 8 18.62 7.33 0.17
N GLU A 9 18.58 8.33 -0.70
CA GLU A 9 18.47 8.13 -2.15
C GLU A 9 19.79 7.64 -2.78
N CYS A 10 20.92 8.24 -2.37
CA CYS A 10 22.25 7.91 -2.92
C CYS A 10 23.14 7.09 -1.97
N ALA A 11 22.68 6.81 -0.75
CA ALA A 11 23.46 6.18 0.30
C ALA A 11 24.76 6.93 0.65
N LEU A 12 24.71 8.26 0.65
CA LEU A 12 25.85 9.14 0.96
C LEU A 12 25.71 9.78 2.34
N ASN A 13 26.85 9.99 3.01
CA ASN A 13 26.92 10.73 4.27
C ASN A 13 27.54 12.11 4.01
N PHE A 14 27.04 13.11 4.73
CA PHE A 14 27.53 14.49 4.67
C PHE A 14 28.09 14.93 6.02
N GLU A 15 28.96 15.95 6.03
CA GLU A 15 29.54 16.47 7.27
C GLU A 15 28.60 17.44 7.98
N SER A 16 27.69 18.07 7.23
CA SER A 16 26.72 19.03 7.76
C SER A 16 25.36 18.98 7.05
N LEU A 17 24.32 19.51 7.71
CA LEU A 17 22.98 19.62 7.13
C LEU A 17 22.95 20.52 5.89
N PRO A 18 23.58 21.71 5.87
CA PRO A 18 23.60 22.57 4.69
C PRO A 18 24.22 21.90 3.46
N GLU A 19 25.25 21.07 3.63
CA GLU A 19 25.83 20.30 2.54
C GLU A 19 24.86 19.26 1.97
N LYS A 20 24.16 18.55 2.85
CA LYS A 20 23.14 17.59 2.44
C LYS A 20 21.96 18.28 1.75
N GLU A 21 21.53 19.43 2.25
CA GLU A 21 20.44 20.22 1.64
C GLU A 21 20.83 20.68 0.24
N LYS A 22 22.03 21.24 0.09
CA LYS A 22 22.59 21.59 -1.23
C LYS A 22 22.67 20.38 -2.16
N HIS A 23 23.11 19.22 -1.66
CA HIS A 23 23.09 17.99 -2.44
C HIS A 23 21.68 17.60 -2.91
N ASN A 24 20.67 17.74 -2.04
CA ASN A 24 19.29 17.48 -2.44
C ASN A 24 18.81 18.45 -3.52
N GLU A 25 19.17 19.74 -3.43
CA GLU A 25 18.86 20.74 -4.46
C GLU A 25 19.50 20.39 -5.80
N ASP A 26 20.81 20.06 -5.79
CA ASP A 26 21.61 19.86 -7.01
C ASP A 26 21.37 18.49 -7.67
N VAL A 27 21.26 17.42 -6.87
CA VAL A 27 21.23 16.02 -7.36
C VAL A 27 19.80 15.47 -7.36
N HIS A 28 19.01 15.84 -6.35
CA HIS A 28 17.65 15.37 -6.18
C HIS A 28 16.62 16.44 -6.54
N TYR A 29 17.00 17.52 -7.22
CA TYR A 29 16.11 18.61 -7.66
C TYR A 29 15.23 19.20 -6.54
N GLY A 30 15.77 19.29 -5.34
CA GLY A 30 15.09 19.80 -4.15
C GLY A 30 14.09 18.84 -3.50
N PHE A 31 13.97 17.59 -3.97
CA PHE A 31 13.11 16.61 -3.34
C PHE A 31 13.69 16.17 -2.00
N ALA A 32 12.98 16.50 -0.92
CA ALA A 32 13.32 16.06 0.42
C ALA A 32 12.87 14.61 0.66
N GLN A 33 13.73 13.84 1.31
CA GLN A 33 13.44 12.45 1.69
C GLN A 33 12.38 12.40 2.80
N PRO A 34 11.40 11.48 2.74
CA PRO A 34 10.43 11.29 3.81
C PRO A 34 11.10 11.01 5.16
N TYR A 35 10.48 11.43 6.27
CA TYR A 35 11.03 11.15 7.60
C TYR A 35 11.28 9.64 7.80
N PRO A 36 12.46 9.26 8.32
CA PRO A 36 12.73 7.86 8.64
C PRO A 36 11.92 7.42 9.86
N GLU A 37 11.38 6.20 9.81
CA GLU A 37 10.71 5.49 10.90
C GLU A 37 11.68 4.57 11.68
N ILE A 38 12.90 5.05 11.91
CA ILE A 38 13.89 4.39 12.78
C ILE A 38 14.58 5.42 13.66
N SER A 39 15.07 4.97 14.81
CA SER A 39 15.91 5.78 15.69
C SER A 39 17.36 5.91 15.18
N GLU A 40 18.08 6.92 15.66
CA GLU A 40 19.52 7.08 15.41
C GLU A 40 20.31 5.82 15.79
N LYS A 41 19.99 5.24 16.95
CA LYS A 41 20.62 4.00 17.43
C LYS A 41 20.38 2.82 16.49
N GLU A 42 19.19 2.70 15.91
CA GLU A 42 18.91 1.65 14.92
C GLU A 42 19.67 1.89 13.63
N PHE A 43 19.77 3.16 13.20
CA PHE A 43 20.54 3.56 12.02
C PHE A 43 22.03 3.22 12.16
N GLU A 44 22.64 3.52 13.31
CA GLU A 44 24.05 3.17 13.59
C GLU A 44 24.31 1.66 13.45
N LEU A 45 23.33 0.85 13.84
CA LEU A 45 23.40 -0.61 13.74
C LEU A 45 23.13 -1.13 12.33
N MET A 46 22.60 -0.34 11.39
CA MET A 46 22.23 -0.80 10.04
C MET A 46 23.39 -1.39 9.26
N SER A 47 24.59 -0.83 9.42
CA SER A 47 25.81 -1.33 8.77
C SER A 47 26.15 -2.78 9.13
N SER A 48 25.68 -3.25 10.30
CA SER A 48 25.86 -4.62 10.78
C SER A 48 24.74 -5.58 10.36
N TRP A 49 23.68 -5.06 9.72
CA TRP A 49 22.54 -5.89 9.33
C TRP A 49 22.93 -6.78 8.14
N ASN A 50 22.55 -8.05 8.21
CA ASN A 50 22.65 -8.91 7.04
C ASN A 50 21.61 -8.52 5.98
N THR A 51 21.83 -8.97 4.75
CA THR A 51 20.97 -8.67 3.59
C THR A 51 19.52 -9.14 3.78
N HIS A 52 19.31 -10.27 4.48
CA HIS A 52 17.98 -10.74 4.88
C HIS A 52 17.25 -9.72 5.75
N LYS A 53 17.91 -9.14 6.74
CA LYS A 53 17.29 -8.11 7.58
C LYS A 53 17.01 -6.84 6.78
N LEU A 54 17.91 -6.46 5.87
CA LEU A 54 17.75 -5.27 5.03
C LEU A 54 16.52 -5.34 4.12
N VAL A 55 16.22 -6.49 3.50
CA VAL A 55 15.03 -6.64 2.64
C VAL A 55 13.70 -6.51 3.40
N HIS A 56 13.72 -6.64 4.72
CA HIS A 56 12.55 -6.44 5.57
C HIS A 56 12.37 -4.99 6.06
N HIS A 57 13.15 -4.04 5.54
CA HIS A 57 12.99 -2.62 5.85
C HIS A 57 12.70 -1.82 4.59
N CYS A 58 11.74 -0.89 4.67
CA CYS A 58 11.41 0.00 3.57
C CYS A 58 12.67 0.79 3.14
N PRO A 59 13.05 0.81 1.86
CA PRO A 59 14.26 1.51 1.43
C PRO A 59 14.16 3.04 1.54
N VAL A 60 12.95 3.59 1.75
CA VAL A 60 12.67 5.03 1.79
C VAL A 60 12.64 5.56 3.23
N CYS A 61 11.84 4.94 4.09
CA CYS A 61 11.63 5.38 5.47
C CYS A 61 12.26 4.43 6.49
N PHE A 62 12.85 3.31 6.09
CA PHE A 62 13.41 2.29 6.99
C PHE A 62 12.45 1.62 7.96
N ARG A 63 11.13 1.82 7.81
CA ARG A 63 10.14 1.06 8.56
C ARG A 63 10.32 -0.44 8.37
N HIS A 64 10.32 -1.19 9.47
CA HIS A 64 10.42 -2.65 9.44
C HIS A 64 9.08 -3.32 9.12
N PHE A 65 9.14 -4.39 8.32
CA PHE A 65 8.01 -5.25 7.98
C PHE A 65 8.37 -6.72 8.14
N ARG A 66 7.54 -7.45 8.89
CA ARG A 66 7.68 -8.91 9.03
C ARG A 66 7.37 -9.68 7.75
N VAL A 67 6.50 -9.12 6.90
CA VAL A 67 6.00 -9.74 5.66
C VAL A 67 6.35 -8.83 4.48
N ILE A 68 7.08 -9.35 3.48
CA ILE A 68 7.55 -8.59 2.31
C ILE A 68 6.37 -7.99 1.52
N ASN A 69 5.27 -8.72 1.38
CA ASN A 69 4.07 -8.21 0.69
C ASN A 69 3.55 -6.91 1.32
N HIS A 70 3.56 -6.79 2.65
CA HIS A 70 3.12 -5.56 3.33
C HIS A 70 4.11 -4.41 3.12
N LEU A 71 5.40 -4.70 3.04
CA LEU A 71 6.42 -3.71 2.68
C LEU A 71 6.17 -3.20 1.26
N ILE A 72 5.91 -4.10 0.32
CA ILE A 72 5.68 -3.75 -1.08
C ILE A 72 4.39 -2.94 -1.22
N GLU A 73 3.31 -3.32 -0.54
CA GLU A 73 2.10 -2.50 -0.47
C GLU A 73 2.43 -1.10 0.06
N HIS A 74 3.09 -1.00 1.21
CA HIS A 74 3.52 0.27 1.79
C HIS A 74 4.39 1.10 0.83
N LEU A 75 5.36 0.48 0.15
CA LEU A 75 6.21 1.15 -0.83
C LEU A 75 5.36 1.72 -1.98
N THR A 76 4.37 0.98 -2.47
CA THR A 76 3.49 1.44 -3.55
C THR A 76 2.48 2.51 -3.13
N THR A 77 2.01 2.49 -1.88
CA THR A 77 0.94 3.40 -1.41
C THR A 77 1.48 4.64 -0.68
N SER A 78 2.49 4.48 0.17
CA SER A 78 3.03 5.54 1.02
C SER A 78 4.25 6.23 0.41
N HIS A 79 4.94 5.56 -0.51
CA HIS A 79 6.15 6.06 -1.16
C HIS A 79 6.07 5.91 -2.68
N PRO A 80 5.06 6.50 -3.33
CA PRO A 80 4.87 6.35 -4.77
C PRO A 80 6.10 6.83 -5.54
N ILE A 81 6.39 6.14 -6.64
CA ILE A 81 7.57 6.41 -7.47
C ILE A 81 7.35 7.70 -8.27
N ARG A 82 8.36 8.56 -8.26
CA ARG A 82 8.43 9.75 -9.10
C ARG A 82 8.48 9.35 -10.57
N CYS A 83 7.46 9.71 -11.33
CA CYS A 83 7.34 9.39 -12.75
C CYS A 83 6.51 10.46 -13.48
N LEU A 84 6.37 10.36 -14.80
CA LEU A 84 5.58 11.32 -15.59
C LEU A 84 4.14 11.47 -15.10
N ASN A 85 3.55 10.38 -14.58
CA ASN A 85 2.18 10.37 -14.05
C ASN A 85 2.09 10.78 -12.58
N ASN A 86 3.23 10.89 -11.88
CA ASN A 86 3.32 11.34 -10.50
C ASN A 86 4.61 12.15 -10.29
N PRO A 87 4.69 13.38 -10.82
CA PRO A 87 5.93 14.14 -10.85
C PRO A 87 6.34 14.68 -9.48
N LEU A 88 5.40 14.80 -8.54
CA LEU A 88 5.63 15.33 -7.19
C LEU A 88 5.99 14.25 -6.15
N ALA A 89 6.01 12.98 -6.56
CA ALA A 89 6.38 11.91 -5.65
C ALA A 89 7.83 12.07 -5.15
N GLN A 90 8.04 11.84 -3.86
CA GLN A 90 9.35 12.04 -3.22
C GLN A 90 10.32 10.89 -3.43
N THR A 91 9.87 9.74 -3.94
CA THR A 91 10.71 8.54 -4.07
C THR A 91 11.25 8.41 -5.49
N SER A 92 12.56 8.42 -5.66
CA SER A 92 13.19 8.18 -6.96
C SER A 92 13.04 6.73 -7.43
N LYS A 93 13.09 6.54 -8.74
CA LYS A 93 12.98 5.22 -9.37
C LYS A 93 14.15 4.33 -8.98
N GLU A 94 15.33 4.92 -8.87
CA GLU A 94 16.60 4.28 -8.56
C GLU A 94 16.57 3.60 -7.18
N VAL A 95 16.01 4.26 -6.16
CA VAL A 95 15.86 3.67 -4.81
C VAL A 95 15.04 2.38 -4.87
N VAL A 96 13.92 2.43 -5.57
CA VAL A 96 13.00 1.29 -5.69
C VAL A 96 13.63 0.17 -6.54
N GLU A 97 14.33 0.51 -7.62
CA GLU A 97 15.06 -0.47 -8.44
C GLU A 97 16.20 -1.15 -7.68
N ASN A 98 16.94 -0.41 -6.86
CA ASN A 98 18.00 -0.98 -6.04
C ASN A 98 17.45 -1.91 -4.96
N TYR A 99 16.31 -1.55 -4.36
CA TYR A 99 15.59 -2.45 -3.46
C TYR A 99 15.13 -3.73 -4.18
N TRP A 100 14.61 -3.63 -5.41
CA TRP A 100 14.24 -4.81 -6.18
C TRP A 100 15.41 -5.72 -6.48
N LYS A 101 16.57 -5.18 -6.84
CA LYS A 101 17.79 -5.96 -7.05
C LYS A 101 18.21 -6.68 -5.76
N LEU A 102 18.14 -6.00 -4.61
CA LEU A 102 18.44 -6.60 -3.31
C LEU A 102 17.44 -7.73 -2.99
N LEU A 103 16.14 -7.50 -3.18
CA LEU A 103 15.11 -8.50 -2.94
C LEU A 103 15.30 -9.73 -3.82
N ASP A 104 15.52 -9.54 -5.12
CA ASP A 104 15.73 -10.64 -6.06
C ASP A 104 17.02 -11.42 -5.77
N HIS A 105 18.05 -10.76 -5.20
CA HIS A 105 19.28 -11.43 -4.77
C HIS A 105 19.08 -12.30 -3.52
N VAL A 106 18.30 -11.82 -2.55
CA VAL A 106 18.10 -12.51 -1.26
C VAL A 106 16.97 -13.55 -1.32
N LEU A 107 15.88 -13.23 -2.03
CA LEU A 107 14.67 -14.04 -2.17
C LEU A 107 14.27 -14.09 -3.67
N PRO A 108 14.94 -14.93 -4.48
CA PRO A 108 14.68 -15.00 -5.91
C PRO A 108 13.20 -15.29 -6.22
N GLY A 109 12.59 -14.44 -7.06
CA GLY A 109 11.19 -14.57 -7.47
C GLY A 109 10.17 -13.95 -6.51
N GLU A 110 10.59 -13.50 -5.32
CA GLU A 110 9.68 -12.90 -4.34
C GLU A 110 9.03 -11.63 -4.88
N ARG A 111 9.80 -10.76 -5.54
CA ARG A 111 9.24 -9.57 -6.21
C ARG A 111 8.08 -9.92 -7.14
N ALA A 112 8.27 -10.93 -8.00
CA ALA A 112 7.25 -11.35 -8.96
C ALA A 112 6.01 -11.91 -8.24
N ASN A 113 6.21 -12.69 -7.18
CA ASN A 113 5.14 -13.22 -6.34
C ASN A 113 4.38 -12.10 -5.64
N SER A 114 5.06 -11.17 -4.98
CA SER A 114 4.44 -10.05 -4.28
C SER A 114 3.69 -9.12 -5.23
N MET A 115 4.26 -8.79 -6.39
CA MET A 115 3.57 -7.97 -7.38
C MET A 115 2.33 -8.68 -7.96
N ARG A 116 2.38 -10.01 -8.10
CA ARG A 116 1.22 -10.82 -8.49
C ARG A 116 0.15 -10.78 -7.40
N LEU A 117 0.52 -10.99 -6.14
CA LEU A 117 -0.39 -10.96 -5.01
C LEU A 117 -1.01 -9.57 -4.83
N TRP A 118 -0.25 -8.50 -4.98
CA TRP A 118 -0.76 -7.13 -4.91
C TRP A 118 -1.76 -6.84 -6.02
N LYS A 119 -1.44 -7.19 -7.28
CA LYS A 119 -2.40 -7.09 -8.39
C LYS A 119 -3.65 -7.92 -8.12
N ALA A 120 -3.50 -9.13 -7.59
CA ALA A 120 -4.62 -9.98 -7.22
C ALA A 120 -5.45 -9.34 -6.09
N ASP A 121 -4.83 -8.74 -5.08
CA ASP A 121 -5.54 -8.07 -4.00
C ASP A 121 -6.29 -6.81 -4.46
N THR A 122 -5.73 -6.02 -5.38
CA THR A 122 -6.49 -4.88 -5.96
C THR A 122 -7.78 -5.32 -6.66
N VAL A 123 -7.83 -6.54 -7.22
CA VAL A 123 -9.07 -7.12 -7.75
C VAL A 123 -10.05 -7.47 -6.61
N SER A 124 -9.53 -7.97 -5.49
CA SER A 124 -10.32 -8.25 -4.26
C SER A 124 -11.04 -6.98 -3.75
N LYS A 125 -10.37 -5.83 -3.87
CA LYS A 125 -10.85 -4.50 -3.44
C LYS A 125 -11.85 -3.84 -4.42
N LYS A 126 -12.10 -4.42 -5.60
CA LYS A 126 -13.08 -3.90 -6.59
C LYS A 126 -14.41 -4.64 -6.53
N CYS A 127 -15.52 -3.91 -6.60
CA CYS A 127 -16.86 -4.52 -6.70
C CYS A 127 -17.04 -5.23 -8.05
N PRO A 128 -17.55 -6.47 -8.10
CA PRO A 128 -17.81 -7.18 -9.35
C PRO A 128 -19.07 -6.70 -10.10
N TYR A 129 -19.96 -5.96 -9.42
CA TYR A 129 -21.25 -5.54 -9.94
C TYR A 129 -21.28 -4.09 -10.45
N CYS A 130 -20.42 -3.22 -9.93
CA CYS A 130 -20.39 -1.80 -10.27
C CYS A 130 -18.96 -1.25 -10.30
N PRO A 131 -18.75 0.00 -10.74
CA PRO A 131 -17.42 0.61 -10.79
C PRO A 131 -16.76 0.87 -9.43
N THR A 132 -17.46 0.67 -8.31
CA THR A 132 -16.99 0.99 -6.96
C THR A 132 -15.72 0.23 -6.60
N TYR A 133 -14.72 0.95 -6.10
CA TYR A 133 -13.49 0.44 -5.49
C TYR A 133 -13.48 0.82 -4.02
N ASN A 134 -13.14 -0.12 -3.14
CA ASN A 134 -13.04 0.15 -1.70
C ASN A 134 -11.60 -0.06 -1.22
N PRO A 135 -11.15 0.65 -0.17
CA PRO A 135 -9.77 0.54 0.29
C PRO A 135 -9.45 -0.81 0.99
N ALA A 136 -10.45 -1.61 1.33
CA ALA A 136 -10.27 -2.90 1.99
C ALA A 136 -11.29 -3.95 1.51
N LEU A 137 -10.89 -5.23 1.51
CA LEU A 137 -11.74 -6.37 1.16
C LEU A 137 -13.06 -6.39 1.96
N ARG A 138 -13.00 -6.13 3.28
CA ARG A 138 -14.18 -6.09 4.15
C ARG A 138 -15.20 -5.05 3.71
N LEU A 139 -14.74 -3.89 3.24
CA LEU A 139 -15.62 -2.82 2.76
C LEU A 139 -16.24 -3.18 1.42
N THR A 140 -15.46 -3.79 0.51
CA THR A 140 -16.00 -4.34 -0.75
C THR A 140 -17.06 -5.40 -0.49
N TYR A 141 -16.78 -6.32 0.43
CA TYR A 141 -17.71 -7.36 0.84
C TYR A 141 -19.02 -6.79 1.41
N ASN A 142 -18.93 -5.84 2.36
CA ASN A 142 -20.09 -5.16 2.93
C ASN A 142 -20.86 -4.40 1.86
N HIS A 143 -20.19 -3.68 0.96
CA HIS A 143 -20.81 -2.98 -0.16
C HIS A 143 -21.62 -3.96 -1.04
N ILE A 144 -21.03 -5.09 -1.44
CA ILE A 144 -21.71 -6.13 -2.22
C ILE A 144 -22.96 -6.61 -1.49
N ARG A 145 -22.84 -6.92 -0.20
CA ARG A 145 -23.95 -7.43 0.61
C ARG A 145 -25.07 -6.40 0.75
N CYS A 146 -24.74 -5.15 1.07
CA CYS A 146 -25.70 -4.09 1.35
C CYS A 146 -26.42 -3.58 0.10
N TYR A 147 -25.71 -3.40 -1.01
CA TYR A 147 -26.24 -2.70 -2.17
C TYR A 147 -26.66 -3.63 -3.30
N HIS A 148 -26.01 -4.79 -3.44
CA HIS A 148 -26.27 -5.73 -4.55
C HIS A 148 -27.05 -6.97 -4.11
N HIS A 149 -26.78 -7.50 -2.91
CA HIS A 149 -27.49 -8.70 -2.45
C HIS A 149 -28.70 -8.43 -1.54
N ARG A 150 -28.73 -7.30 -0.81
CA ARG A 150 -29.85 -6.95 0.10
C ARG A 150 -31.16 -6.65 -0.63
N ARG A 151 -31.08 -6.24 -1.90
CA ARG A 151 -32.25 -5.82 -2.71
C ARG A 151 -33.00 -6.98 -3.38
N GLY A 152 -32.59 -8.24 -3.24
CA GLY A 152 -33.34 -9.40 -3.77
C GLY A 152 -33.64 -9.35 -5.28
N ASN A 153 -32.97 -8.47 -6.03
CA ASN A 153 -33.30 -8.21 -7.42
C ASN A 153 -32.54 -9.19 -8.30
N ASN A 154 -33.21 -9.65 -9.35
CA ASN A 154 -32.69 -10.43 -10.47
C ASN A 154 -31.36 -9.83 -10.99
N ILE A 155 -30.24 -10.20 -10.38
CA ILE A 155 -28.91 -9.88 -10.87
C ILE A 155 -28.81 -10.60 -12.22
N PRO A 156 -28.58 -9.89 -13.34
CA PRO A 156 -28.43 -10.54 -14.63
C PRO A 156 -27.35 -11.62 -14.54
N LEU A 157 -27.59 -12.80 -15.13
CA LEU A 157 -26.65 -13.94 -15.09
C LEU A 157 -25.18 -13.53 -15.36
N PRO A 158 -24.87 -12.67 -16.34
CA PRO A 158 -23.49 -12.24 -16.58
C PRO A 158 -22.85 -11.46 -15.41
N ALA A 159 -23.66 -10.75 -14.63
CA ALA A 159 -23.20 -10.03 -13.45
C ALA A 159 -22.98 -10.99 -12.26
N TYR A 160 -23.83 -12.00 -12.10
CA TYR A 160 -23.66 -13.03 -11.08
C TYR A 160 -22.41 -13.90 -11.33
N GLU A 161 -22.13 -14.26 -12.58
CA GLU A 161 -20.89 -14.97 -12.94
C GLU A 161 -19.61 -14.15 -12.65
N LYS A 162 -19.67 -12.83 -12.77
CA LYS A 162 -18.55 -11.95 -12.36
C LYS A 162 -18.34 -12.01 -10.86
N TYR A 163 -19.43 -12.05 -10.08
CA TYR A 163 -19.34 -12.23 -8.64
C TYR A 163 -18.80 -13.59 -8.24
N LEU A 164 -19.23 -14.69 -8.88
CA LEU A 164 -18.68 -16.01 -8.58
C LEU A 164 -17.16 -16.06 -8.84
N ARG A 165 -16.70 -15.52 -9.98
CA ARG A 165 -15.27 -15.39 -10.26
C ARG A 165 -14.52 -14.54 -9.24
N TRP A 166 -15.11 -13.42 -8.81
CA TRP A 166 -14.55 -12.59 -7.76
C TRP A 166 -14.49 -13.32 -6.41
N LYS A 167 -15.55 -14.06 -6.06
CA LYS A 167 -15.64 -14.85 -4.84
C LYS A 167 -14.56 -15.94 -4.81
N ASP A 168 -14.43 -16.70 -5.89
CA ASP A 168 -13.40 -17.74 -6.02
C ASP A 168 -11.99 -17.12 -5.96
N HIS A 169 -11.79 -15.97 -6.60
CA HIS A 169 -10.53 -15.23 -6.54
C HIS A 169 -10.18 -14.81 -5.11
N VAL A 170 -11.14 -14.26 -4.36
CA VAL A 170 -10.93 -13.87 -2.96
C VAL A 170 -10.65 -15.08 -2.09
N GLU A 171 -11.38 -16.19 -2.24
CA GLU A 171 -11.14 -17.42 -1.46
C GLU A 171 -9.77 -18.05 -1.77
N ASN A 172 -9.27 -17.93 -3.00
CA ASN A 172 -7.92 -18.37 -3.33
C ASN A 172 -6.84 -17.50 -2.68
N LEU A 173 -7.08 -16.20 -2.50
CA LEU A 173 -6.14 -15.28 -1.85
C LEU A 173 -6.22 -15.30 -0.32
N TYR A 174 -7.43 -15.43 0.21
CA TYR A 174 -7.75 -15.36 1.62
C TYR A 174 -8.68 -16.52 2.02
N PRO A 175 -8.16 -17.76 2.10
CA PRO A 175 -8.99 -18.93 2.34
C PRO A 175 -9.84 -18.83 3.61
N GLY A 176 -11.15 -19.01 3.47
CA GLY A 176 -12.13 -18.96 4.57
C GLY A 176 -12.45 -17.56 5.07
N GLN A 177 -11.89 -16.51 4.49
CA GLN A 177 -12.11 -15.15 4.93
C GLN A 177 -13.54 -14.68 4.63
N LEU A 178 -14.12 -14.99 3.46
CA LEU A 178 -15.51 -14.58 3.18
C LEU A 178 -16.48 -15.25 4.15
N LYS A 179 -16.26 -16.53 4.47
CA LYS A 179 -17.09 -17.26 5.45
C LYS A 179 -17.08 -16.59 6.83
N LYS A 180 -15.91 -16.20 7.33
CA LYS A 180 -15.80 -15.45 8.59
C LYS A 180 -16.55 -14.12 8.51
N MET A 181 -16.45 -13.42 7.38
CA MET A 181 -17.15 -12.15 7.19
C MET A 181 -18.66 -12.32 7.06
N ASP A 182 -19.15 -13.39 6.43
CA ASP A 182 -20.57 -13.79 6.42
C ASP A 182 -21.07 -14.03 7.86
N GLU A 183 -20.35 -14.82 8.66
CA GLU A 183 -20.71 -15.09 10.06
C GLU A 183 -20.77 -13.78 10.88
N GLU A 184 -19.72 -12.96 10.85
CA GLU A 184 -19.68 -11.69 11.58
C GLU A 184 -20.75 -10.68 11.11
N PHE A 185 -21.07 -10.66 9.82
CA PHE A 185 -22.11 -9.79 9.27
C PHE A 185 -23.51 -10.19 9.76
N ILE A 186 -23.77 -11.49 9.90
CA ILE A 186 -25.05 -12.02 10.41
C ILE A 186 -25.20 -11.72 11.91
N TYR A 187 -24.12 -11.84 12.70
CA TYR A 187 -24.16 -11.60 14.15
C TYR A 187 -23.98 -10.13 14.56
N GLY A 188 -23.48 -9.26 13.67
CA GLY A 188 -23.19 -7.85 13.94
C GLY A 188 -24.31 -6.85 13.62
N HIS A 189 -25.42 -7.26 12.99
CA HIS A 189 -26.52 -6.36 12.61
C HIS A 189 -27.63 -6.25 13.67
N GLY A 190 -27.22 -5.90 14.90
CA GLY A 190 -28.01 -5.04 15.76
C GLY A 190 -27.30 -3.68 15.81
N ILE A 191 -27.94 -2.64 15.26
CA ILE A 191 -27.45 -1.24 15.20
C ILE A 191 -26.38 -1.01 14.12
N LEU A 192 -26.81 -0.55 12.94
CA LEU A 192 -26.24 0.64 12.29
C LEU A 192 -27.33 1.13 11.32
N ASP A 193 -27.94 2.25 11.70
CA ASP A 193 -28.73 3.09 10.82
C ASP A 193 -27.93 3.41 9.56
N GLN A 194 -28.67 3.59 8.48
CA GLN A 194 -28.16 3.90 7.14
C GLN A 194 -27.20 5.10 7.21
N PRO A 195 -26.07 5.11 6.49
CA PRO A 195 -25.58 6.38 5.99
C PRO A 195 -26.61 6.83 4.96
N GLN A 196 -27.39 7.85 5.31
CA GLN A 196 -28.18 8.59 4.32
C GLN A 196 -27.23 9.12 3.26
N GLU A 197 -27.66 9.15 2.00
CA GLU A 197 -26.87 9.57 0.83
C GLU A 197 -26.32 11.02 0.91
N GLU A 198 -26.58 11.74 2.00
CA GLU A 198 -26.21 13.15 2.19
C GLU A 198 -24.80 13.36 2.82
N ASP A 199 -24.16 12.34 3.39
CA ASP A 199 -22.86 12.50 4.09
C ASP A 199 -21.62 12.34 3.18
N PHE A 200 -21.77 11.92 1.92
CA PHE A 200 -20.61 11.79 1.02
C PHE A 200 -20.18 13.11 0.39
N ASP A 201 -21.08 14.08 0.24
CA ASP A 201 -20.75 15.39 -0.33
C ASP A 201 -20.04 16.31 0.68
N ALA A 202 -20.23 16.10 1.99
CA ALA A 202 -19.56 16.88 3.04
C ALA A 202 -18.07 16.53 3.19
N ILE A 203 -17.68 15.27 2.97
CA ILE A 203 -16.30 14.81 3.18
C ILE A 203 -15.38 15.22 2.00
N PHE A 204 -15.95 15.40 0.79
CA PHE A 204 -15.15 15.75 -0.39
C PHE A 204 -14.85 17.26 -0.53
N LEU A 205 -15.58 18.12 0.18
CA LEU A 205 -15.41 19.59 0.10
C LEU A 205 -14.50 20.19 1.18
N GLU A 206 -14.19 19.48 2.28
CA GLU A 206 -13.28 20.01 3.32
C GLU A 206 -11.78 19.71 3.09
N SER A 207 -11.43 18.97 2.04
CA SER A 207 -10.03 18.56 1.78
C SER A 207 -9.26 19.43 0.78
N PHE A 208 -9.84 20.53 0.28
CA PHE A 208 -9.14 21.50 -0.57
C PHE A 208 -9.52 22.95 -0.20
N PRO A 209 -8.77 23.63 0.68
CA PRO A 209 -8.70 25.06 0.61
C PRO A 209 -7.77 25.44 -0.55
N PHE A 210 -8.31 26.22 -1.50
CA PHE A 210 -7.50 27.09 -2.35
C PHE A 210 -6.71 28.10 -1.49
#